data_AF-A0A2N9M365-F1
#
_entry.id   AF-A0A2N9M365-F1
#
_cell.length_a   1.000
_cell.length_b   1.000
_cell.length_c   1.000
_cell.angle_alpha   90.00
_cell.angle_beta   90.00
_cell.angle_gamma   90.00
#
_symmetry.space_group_name_H-M   'P 1'
#
loop_
_entity.id
_entity.type
_entity.pdbx_description
1 polymer ?
#
loop_
_entity_poly.entity_id
_entity_poly.type
_entity_poly.pdbx_seq_one_letter_code
_entity_poly.pdbx_strand_id
1 'polypeptide(L)' 'MPGVIERALRPGGVVVVEAFHRDATKGSSIGGAVVFDTGELPALFPHLRVVRYEEPIATADFGLDKVRLVRYCGERPE' A
#
# COMPACT_ATOMS: atom_id res chain seq x y z
N MET A 1 -4.23 -2.31 13.08
CA MET A 1 -2.93 -2.88 13.52
C MET A 1 -1.64 -2.26 12.90
N PRO A 2 -1.61 -1.08 12.26
CA PRO A 2 -0.36 -0.55 11.65
C PRO A 2 0.81 -0.37 12.63
N GLY A 3 0.54 0.19 13.81
CA GLY A 3 1.58 0.40 14.82
C GLY A 3 2.26 -0.86 15.35
N VAL A 4 1.65 -2.05 15.18
CA VAL A 4 2.33 -3.32 15.50
C VAL A 4 3.40 -3.64 14.46
N ILE A 5 3.08 -3.41 13.17
CA ILE A 5 4.00 -3.62 12.06
C ILE A 5 5.21 -2.69 12.20
N GLU A 6 4.98 -1.39 12.42
CA GLU A 6 6.06 -0.40 12.56
C GLU A 6 7.04 -0.75 13.69
N ARG A 7 6.52 -1.23 14.83
CA ARG A 7 7.35 -1.63 15.98
C ARG A 7 8.09 -2.96 15.77
N ALA A 8 7.55 -3.84 14.93
CA ALA A 8 8.13 -5.15 14.65
C ALA A 8 9.32 -5.08 13.67
N LEU A 9 9.41 -4.00 12.87
CA LEU A 9 10.55 -3.79 11.98
C LEU A 9 11.82 -3.56 12.79
N ARG A 10 12.93 -4.17 12.40
CA ARG A 10 14.26 -3.73 12.86
C ARG A 10 14.60 -2.34 12.28
N PRO A 11 15.53 -1.56 12.86
CA PRO A 11 16.08 -0.37 12.22
C PRO A 11 16.55 -0.68 10.79
N GLY A 12 16.20 0.17 9.82
CA GLY A 12 16.41 -0.05 8.37
C GLY A 12 15.53 -1.14 7.74
N GLY A 13 14.62 -1.76 8.50
CA GLY A 13 13.66 -2.73 7.98
C GLY A 13 12.56 -2.06 7.16
N VAL A 14 12.08 -2.74 6.11
CA VAL A 14 11.10 -2.19 5.17
C VAL A 14 9.77 -2.94 5.18
N VAL A 15 8.69 -2.20 4.93
CA VAL A 15 7.37 -2.72 4.59
C VAL A 15 7.10 -2.35 3.15
N VAL A 16 6.79 -3.36 2.34
CA VAL A 16 6.41 -3.19 0.93
C VAL A 16 4.97 -3.64 0.78
N VAL A 17 4.15 -2.79 0.18
CA VAL A 17 2.75 -3.09 -0.12
C VAL A 17 2.48 -2.72 -1.58
N GLU A 18 1.95 -3.67 -2.33
CA GLU A 18 1.16 -3.39 -3.53
C GLU A 18 -0.27 -3.85 -3.25
N ALA A 19 -1.23 -2.98 -3.50
CA ALA A 19 -2.64 -3.26 -3.30
C ALA A 19 -3.49 -2.51 -4.33
N PHE A 20 -4.78 -2.81 -4.35
CA PHE A 20 -5.72 -2.09 -5.20
C PHE A 20 -6.02 -0.71 -4.63
N HIS A 21 -6.12 0.29 -5.51
CA HIS A 21 -6.76 1.55 -5.14
C HIS A 21 -8.28 1.33 -5.05
N ARG A 22 -9.00 2.06 -4.19
CA ARG A 22 -10.46 1.95 -4.04
C ARG A 22 -11.20 2.17 -5.36
N ASP A 23 -10.64 2.94 -6.28
CA ASP A 23 -11.17 3.10 -7.64
C ASP A 23 -11.33 1.77 -8.40
N ALA A 24 -10.48 0.77 -8.14
CA ALA A 24 -10.56 -0.54 -8.79
C ALA A 24 -11.88 -1.28 -8.48
N THR A 25 -12.52 -0.97 -7.34
CA THR A 25 -13.80 -1.59 -6.96
C THR A 25 -14.98 -1.11 -7.82
N LYS A 26 -14.78 -0.08 -8.66
CA LYS A 26 -15.81 0.41 -9.59
C LYS A 26 -15.98 -0.54 -10.79
N GLY A 27 -14.92 -1.23 -11.19
CA GLY A 27 -14.92 -2.16 -12.33
C GLY A 27 -15.10 -3.62 -11.94
N SER A 28 -14.74 -3.99 -10.70
CA SER A 28 -14.72 -5.38 -10.24
C SER A 28 -15.12 -5.48 -8.76
N SER A 29 -15.70 -6.63 -8.37
CA SER A 29 -16.00 -6.93 -6.97
C SER A 29 -14.71 -7.33 -6.23
N ILE A 30 -14.06 -6.36 -5.59
CA ILE A 30 -12.86 -6.56 -4.77
C ILE A 30 -13.24 -6.33 -3.30
N GLY A 31 -12.76 -7.21 -2.41
CA GLY A 31 -13.05 -7.11 -0.99
C GLY A 31 -12.57 -5.78 -0.39
N GLY A 32 -13.43 -5.09 0.37
CA GLY A 32 -13.13 -3.76 0.90
C GLY A 32 -11.95 -3.69 1.89
N ALA A 33 -11.50 -4.83 2.41
CA ALA A 33 -10.36 -4.92 3.33
C ALA A 33 -8.98 -4.96 2.62
N VAL A 34 -8.95 -5.05 1.29
CA VAL A 34 -7.71 -5.12 0.49
C VAL A 34 -7.59 -3.96 -0.52
N VAL A 35 -8.28 -2.86 -0.24
CA VAL A 35 -8.25 -1.65 -1.07
C VAL A 35 -7.90 -0.44 -0.22
N PHE A 36 -7.18 0.50 -0.81
CA PHE A 36 -6.73 1.72 -0.14
C PHE A 36 -7.14 2.97 -0.93
N ASP A 37 -7.40 4.05 -0.22
CA ASP A 37 -7.65 5.38 -0.78
C ASP A 37 -6.34 6.12 -1.11
N THR A 38 -6.49 7.23 -1.84
CA THR A 38 -5.39 8.12 -2.19
C THR A 38 -4.67 8.59 -0.93
N GLY A 39 -3.35 8.38 -0.89
CA GLY A 39 -2.49 8.73 0.25
C GLY A 39 -2.70 7.92 1.53
N GLU A 40 -3.52 6.87 1.53
CA GLU A 40 -3.88 6.16 2.77
C GLU A 40 -2.70 5.41 3.38
N LEU A 41 -1.87 4.73 2.57
CA LEU A 41 -0.75 3.93 3.11
C LEU A 41 0.31 4.78 3.84
N PRO A 42 0.78 5.93 3.30
CA PRO A 42 1.65 6.82 4.05
C PRO A 42 1.02 7.35 5.35
N ALA A 43 -0.28 7.65 5.34
CA ALA A 43 -0.98 8.10 6.55
C ALA A 43 -1.15 6.97 7.59
N LEU A 44 -1.24 5.72 7.13
CA LEU A 44 -1.38 4.54 7.95
C LEU A 44 -0.08 4.16 8.68
N PHE A 45 1.07 4.49 8.09
CA PHE A 45 2.42 4.22 8.61
C PHE A 45 3.22 5.51 8.84
N PRO A 46 2.75 6.40 9.73
CA PRO A 46 3.31 7.74 9.85
C PRO A 46 4.72 7.77 10.46
N HIS A 47 5.20 6.67 11.06
CA HIS A 47 6.54 6.58 11.65
C HIS A 47 7.57 5.94 10.71
N LEU A 48 7.16 5.48 9.53
CA LEU A 48 8.07 4.98 8.52
C LEU A 48 8.50 6.11 7.58
N ARG A 49 9.79 6.14 7.25
CA ARG A 49 10.30 6.97 6.16
C ARG A 49 9.77 6.42 4.85
N VAL A 50 9.00 7.23 4.11
CA VAL A 50 8.51 6.85 2.79
C VAL A 50 9.69 6.81 1.81
N VAL A 51 10.05 5.60 1.38
CA VAL A 51 11.08 5.38 0.35
C VAL A 51 10.46 5.48 -1.04
N ARG A 52 9.25 4.94 -1.20
CA ARG A 52 8.48 5.01 -2.45
C ARG A 52 6.99 5.05 -2.16
N TYR A 53 6.27 5.93 -2.85
CA TYR A 53 4.82 5.92 -2.88
C TYR A 53 4.30 6.29 -4.26
N GLU A 54 3.47 5.45 -4.85
CA GLU A 54 2.91 5.65 -6.18
C GLU A 54 1.49 5.09 -6.25
N GLU A 55 0.66 5.67 -7.11
CA GLU A 55 -0.69 5.17 -7.37
C GLU A 55 -0.92 4.98 -8.88
N PRO A 56 -0.16 4.10 -9.54
CA PRO A 56 -0.17 4.00 -11.00
C PRO A 56 -1.43 3.28 -11.51
N ILE A 57 -1.76 3.52 -12.78
CA ILE A 57 -2.61 2.60 -13.54
C ILE A 57 -1.71 1.53 -14.16
N ALA A 58 -1.81 0.29 -13.69
CA ALA A 58 -0.98 -0.83 -14.14
C ALA A 58 -1.79 -2.14 -14.13
N THR A 59 -1.23 -3.19 -14.73
CA THR A 59 -1.79 -4.54 -14.63
C THR A 59 -1.63 -5.04 -13.20
N ALA A 60 -2.74 -5.40 -12.56
CA ALA A 60 -2.72 -5.98 -11.22
C ALA A 60 -2.29 -7.45 -11.24
N ASP A 61 -1.57 -7.88 -10.21
CA ASP A 61 -1.20 -9.30 -10.04
C ASP A 61 -2.43 -10.21 -9.91
N PHE A 62 -3.49 -9.70 -9.29
CA PHE A 62 -4.77 -10.40 -9.17
C PHE A 62 -5.74 -9.92 -10.24
N GLY A 63 -6.40 -10.85 -10.93
CA GLY A 63 -7.32 -10.57 -12.04
C GLY A 63 -6.62 -10.26 -13.37
N LEU A 64 -5.35 -9.85 -13.35
CA LEU A 64 -4.55 -9.53 -14.54
C LEU A 64 -5.14 -8.40 -15.41
N ASP A 65 -5.94 -7.53 -14.78
CA ASP A 65 -6.58 -6.37 -15.43
C ASP A 65 -5.82 -5.07 -15.16
N LYS A 66 -5.94 -4.12 -16.09
CA LYS A 66 -5.35 -2.79 -15.94
C LYS A 66 -6.25 -1.93 -15.05
N VAL A 67 -5.81 -1.68 -13.81
CA VAL A 67 -6.54 -0.92 -12.80
C VAL A 67 -5.60 0.06 -12.08
N ARG A 68 -6.17 0.97 -11.29
CA ARG A 68 -5.37 1.83 -10.41
C ARG A 68 -4.92 1.03 -9.18
N LEU A 69 -3.62 1.02 -8.93
CA LEU A 69 -2.97 0.36 -7.79
C LEU A 69 -2.50 1.41 -6.78
N VAL A 70 -2.11 0.92 -5.60
CA VAL A 70 -1.33 1.67 -4.61
C VAL A 70 -0.06 0.87 -4.32
N ARG A 71 1.09 1.52 -4.49
CA ARG A 71 2.42 0.96 -4.23
C ARG A 71 3.12 1.77 -3.16
N TYR A 72 3.56 1.11 -2.11
CA TYR A 72 4.21 1.74 -0.97
C TYR A 72 5.44 0.95 -0.53
N CYS A 73 6.51 1.67 -0.24
CA CYS A 73 7.68 1.19 0.48
C CYS A 73 7.99 2.16 1.61
N GLY A 74 7.85 1.68 2.85
CA GLY A 74 8.17 2.41 4.06
C GLY A 74 9.31 1.74 4.80
N GLU A 75 10.26 2.53 5.30
CA GLU A 75 11.42 2.05 6.04
C GLU A 75 11.37 2.55 7.47
N ARG A 76 11.64 1.67 8.45
CA ARG A 76 11.87 2.11 9.83
C ARG A 76 13.22 2.85 9.87
N PRO A 77 13.26 4.14 10.28
CA PRO A 77 14.52 4.87 10.44
C PRO A 77 15.49 4.16 11.41
N GLU A 78 16.78 4.44 11.25
CA GLU A 78 17.84 3.95 12.15
C GLU A 78 17.63 4.35 13.62
#